data_AF-A0A1L1RNL0-F1
#
_entry.id   AF-A0A1L1RNL0-F1
#
_cell.length_a   1.000
_cell.length_b   1.000
_cell.length_c   1.000
_cell.angle_alpha   90.00
_cell.angle_beta   90.00
_cell.angle_gamma   90.00
#
_symmetry.space_group_name_H-M   'P 1'
#
loop_
_entity.id
_entity.type
_entity.pdbx_description
1 polymer ?
#
loop_
_entity_poly.entity_id
_entity_poly.type
_entity_poly.pdbx_seq_one_letter_code
_entity_poly.pdbx_strand_id
1 'polypeptide(L)'
;MGSREQSRADRQSRAPCEAQGLRSSSCLSPGSEPAGPLDLAPELRHDELRIPAPLRARCPGTCDRATSPCPPGDLQSGHGPAGEQDGKEEPPGQQQPAGHPNESHSDNVPWYVRTIKEKEECLLTLVEEIDRLAKYKAECVQKDAVIANLLREVERLKKQLEWLKDSADTGADTKSKQGNSSEEANEASTLGAILEQAEAEKMALMAQLTAFQKAHEELFAELQKAEDDYNMATGTMFSLQRQLEIQESQLRRTKSENERLQKEITGRENQLQAMSAKFGSLREERKHEEMMAAMEKENSSLRQVVREQKSKLDEQMELISDLQGTAWQLQAEALTNQFHMQKQQCAQEEMKSQAEVLQHTELQTRVALERITSKFERFRSKIIQATFSTAGIKAPQAELTDEEVLEAMQKIINERIEFYQMLKQKGIKVPSLTNIDTFTSSASSAKGRR
;
A
#
# COMPACT_ATOMS: atom_id res chain seq x y z
N MET A 1 93.89 -12.39 -34.75
CA MET A 1 93.60 -13.82 -34.53
C MET A 1 92.26 -13.92 -33.81
N GLY A 2 91.25 -14.68 -34.26
CA GLY A 2 91.14 -15.36 -35.55
C GLY A 2 90.36 -16.68 -35.50
N SER A 3 89.02 -16.61 -35.44
CA SER A 3 88.09 -17.73 -35.71
C SER A 3 88.11 -18.90 -34.69
N ARG A 4 87.07 -19.74 -34.52
CA ARG A 4 85.68 -19.75 -35.03
C ARG A 4 84.81 -20.63 -34.11
N GLU A 5 83.54 -20.24 -33.88
CA GLU A 5 82.39 -21.14 -33.56
C GLU A 5 82.49 -22.00 -32.27
N GLN A 6 81.40 -22.49 -31.64
CA GLN A 6 79.98 -22.55 -32.04
C GLN A 6 79.02 -22.51 -30.81
N SER A 7 77.88 -21.84 -31.00
CA SER A 7 76.54 -22.15 -30.43
C SER A 7 76.33 -22.64 -28.98
N ARG A 8 75.72 -21.77 -28.15
CA ARG A 8 74.26 -21.85 -27.86
C ARG A 8 73.74 -20.53 -27.28
N ALA A 9 72.47 -20.22 -27.53
CA ALA A 9 71.80 -18.97 -27.13
C ALA A 9 70.51 -19.26 -26.36
N ASP A 10 69.93 -18.23 -25.76
CA ASP A 10 68.66 -18.29 -25.02
C ASP A 10 67.50 -18.89 -25.81
N ARG A 11 66.61 -19.60 -25.09
CA ARG A 11 65.18 -19.25 -25.10
C ARG A 11 64.37 -19.94 -24.00
N GLN A 12 63.33 -19.22 -23.56
CA GLN A 12 62.25 -19.74 -22.72
C GLN A 12 61.49 -20.87 -23.45
N SER A 13 61.04 -21.90 -22.74
CA SER A 13 60.03 -22.86 -23.25
C SER A 13 59.43 -23.74 -22.15
N ARG A 14 58.18 -23.44 -21.75
CA ARG A 14 57.06 -24.42 -21.73
C ARG A 14 55.73 -23.75 -21.37
N ALA A 15 54.77 -23.87 -22.27
CA ALA A 15 53.32 -23.87 -21.96
C ALA A 15 52.87 -25.35 -21.86
N PRO A 16 51.56 -25.68 -21.71
CA PRO A 16 50.67 -25.64 -22.89
C PRO A 16 49.17 -25.34 -22.61
N CYS A 17 48.40 -25.21 -23.71
CA CYS A 17 46.93 -25.34 -23.82
C CYS A 17 46.05 -24.32 -23.05
N GLU A 18 44.88 -23.90 -23.54
CA GLU A 18 44.15 -24.00 -24.83
C GLU A 18 43.06 -22.89 -24.76
N ALA A 19 42.35 -22.40 -25.78
CA ALA A 19 42.46 -22.27 -27.22
C ALA A 19 41.08 -21.76 -27.70
N GLN A 20 41.04 -20.62 -28.41
CA GLN A 20 39.98 -20.23 -29.36
C GLN A 20 38.55 -19.92 -28.81
N GLY A 21 37.84 -18.89 -29.27
CA GLY A 21 38.23 -17.79 -30.16
C GLY A 21 37.09 -16.80 -30.48
N LEU A 22 37.47 -15.67 -31.10
CA LEU A 22 36.81 -14.91 -32.18
C LEU A 22 35.26 -15.08 -32.38
N ARG A 23 34.44 -14.03 -32.58
CA ARG A 23 34.68 -12.75 -33.28
C ARG A 23 33.54 -11.73 -33.06
N SER A 24 33.78 -10.45 -33.41
CA SER A 24 32.76 -9.40 -33.61
C SER A 24 31.81 -9.75 -34.80
N SER A 25 30.63 -9.14 -35.03
CA SER A 25 30.27 -7.71 -34.90
C SER A 25 28.77 -7.41 -35.12
N SER A 26 28.33 -6.22 -34.65
CA SER A 26 27.35 -5.31 -35.30
C SER A 26 25.91 -5.75 -35.68
N CYS A 27 24.96 -5.15 -34.94
CA CYS A 27 23.90 -4.25 -35.44
C CYS A 27 22.78 -4.73 -36.41
N LEU A 28 21.55 -4.54 -35.88
CA LEU A 28 20.29 -4.11 -36.54
C LEU A 28 19.35 -5.13 -37.23
N SER A 29 18.07 -4.90 -36.94
CA SER A 29 16.81 -5.52 -37.40
C SER A 29 16.46 -5.10 -38.87
N PRO A 30 15.33 -5.52 -39.50
CA PRO A 30 14.17 -6.24 -38.94
C PRO A 30 13.48 -7.34 -39.82
N GLY A 31 12.54 -8.06 -39.19
CA GLY A 31 11.26 -8.41 -39.83
C GLY A 31 10.98 -9.87 -40.21
N SER A 32 9.68 -10.16 -40.30
CA SER A 32 9.01 -11.36 -40.85
C SER A 32 8.92 -12.62 -39.99
N GLU A 33 7.68 -13.13 -39.86
CA GLU A 33 7.31 -14.47 -39.37
C GLU A 33 7.63 -15.55 -40.43
N PRO A 34 7.53 -16.86 -40.11
CA PRO A 34 6.23 -17.51 -40.37
C PRO A 34 5.78 -18.57 -39.34
N ALA A 35 4.49 -18.90 -39.44
CA ALA A 35 3.72 -19.85 -38.64
C ALA A 35 4.27 -21.29 -38.51
N GLY A 36 3.88 -21.95 -37.42
CA GLY A 36 3.97 -23.41 -37.21
C GLY A 36 3.35 -23.82 -35.85
N PRO A 37 2.31 -24.67 -35.81
CA PRO A 37 1.57 -24.95 -34.57
C PRO A 37 2.16 -26.10 -33.74
N LEU A 38 1.84 -26.12 -32.43
CA LEU A 38 1.89 -27.30 -31.58
C LEU A 38 0.53 -27.46 -30.88
N ASP A 39 0.07 -28.70 -30.78
CA ASP A 39 -1.32 -29.04 -30.48
C ASP A 39 -1.64 -29.22 -28.99
N LEU A 40 -2.85 -28.78 -28.64
CA LEU A 40 -3.83 -29.43 -27.76
C LEU A 40 -3.39 -29.98 -26.39
N ALA A 41 -3.80 -29.26 -25.34
CA ALA A 41 -4.40 -29.86 -24.15
C ALA A 41 -5.79 -29.22 -23.94
N PRO A 42 -6.90 -29.98 -23.79
CA PRO A 42 -8.23 -29.37 -23.67
C PRO A 42 -8.53 -28.86 -22.26
N GLU A 43 -9.00 -27.60 -22.13
CA GLU A 43 -9.62 -27.14 -20.89
C GLU A 43 -11.00 -27.79 -20.68
N LEU A 44 -11.27 -28.15 -19.42
CA LEU A 44 -12.58 -28.67 -18.99
C LEU A 44 -13.60 -27.54 -18.91
N ARG A 45 -14.75 -27.70 -19.59
CA ARG A 45 -15.86 -26.75 -19.51
C ARG A 45 -16.61 -26.90 -18.18
N HIS A 46 -16.56 -25.86 -17.35
CA HIS A 46 -17.41 -25.74 -16.16
C HIS A 46 -18.80 -25.18 -16.50
N ASP A 47 -19.63 -26.02 -17.12
CA ASP A 47 -20.98 -25.66 -17.54
C ASP A 47 -22.02 -26.65 -16.98
N GLU A 48 -21.99 -26.94 -15.66
CA GLU A 48 -23.07 -27.67 -14.98
C GLU A 48 -23.11 -27.52 -13.43
N LEU A 49 -23.43 -26.32 -12.90
CA LEU A 49 -23.85 -26.14 -11.49
C LEU A 49 -25.00 -25.11 -11.36
N ARG A 50 -26.12 -25.39 -12.02
CA ARG A 50 -27.32 -24.54 -12.01
C ARG A 50 -28.20 -24.77 -10.77
N ILE A 51 -27.79 -24.23 -9.62
CA ILE A 51 -28.57 -24.29 -8.38
C ILE A 51 -29.94 -23.60 -8.58
N PRO A 52 -31.08 -24.27 -8.30
CA PRO A 52 -32.41 -23.65 -8.42
C PRO A 52 -32.61 -22.54 -7.37
N ALA A 53 -33.15 -21.39 -7.80
CA ALA A 53 -33.47 -20.30 -6.90
C ALA A 53 -34.68 -20.64 -5.99
N PRO A 54 -34.59 -20.42 -4.67
CA PRO A 54 -35.73 -20.64 -3.76
C PRO A 54 -36.83 -19.59 -4.01
N LEU A 55 -38.08 -20.04 -3.98
CA LEU A 55 -39.26 -19.20 -4.21
C LEU A 55 -39.37 -18.12 -3.11
N ARG A 56 -39.34 -16.84 -3.50
CA ARG A 56 -39.64 -15.73 -2.58
C ARG A 56 -41.12 -15.78 -2.16
N ALA A 57 -41.36 -16.07 -0.89
CA ALA A 57 -42.66 -15.79 -0.27
C ALA A 57 -42.92 -14.27 -0.25
N ARG A 58 -44.08 -13.82 -0.74
CA ARG A 58 -44.59 -12.46 -0.46
C ARG A 58 -45.08 -12.43 0.99
N CYS A 59 -44.58 -11.51 1.79
CA CYS A 59 -45.25 -11.04 3.01
C CYS A 59 -45.63 -9.56 2.82
N PRO A 60 -46.82 -9.12 3.27
CA PRO A 60 -47.24 -7.72 3.17
C PRO A 60 -46.51 -6.85 4.20
N GLY A 61 -46.22 -5.59 3.83
CA GLY A 61 -45.55 -4.64 4.71
C GLY A 61 -46.49 -3.84 5.60
N THR A 62 -45.94 -3.30 6.70
CA THR A 62 -46.54 -2.28 7.57
C THR A 62 -45.45 -1.32 8.07
N CYS A 63 -45.86 -0.19 8.68
CA CYS A 63 -45.02 0.75 9.42
C CYS A 63 -44.12 1.71 8.60
N ASP A 64 -44.77 2.74 8.06
CA ASP A 64 -44.61 4.13 8.49
C ASP A 64 -43.22 4.80 8.68
N ARG A 65 -43.15 6.01 8.08
CA ARG A 65 -42.70 7.28 8.71
C ARG A 65 -41.21 7.47 9.03
N ALA A 66 -40.54 8.21 8.14
CA ALA A 66 -39.34 9.00 8.44
C ALA A 66 -39.58 10.49 8.06
N THR A 67 -38.86 11.41 8.71
CA THR A 67 -39.09 12.86 8.65
C THR A 67 -38.36 13.52 7.47
N SER A 68 -38.96 14.57 6.88
CA SER A 68 -38.33 15.43 5.86
C SER A 68 -37.30 16.38 6.47
N PRO A 69 -36.25 16.74 5.72
CA PRO A 69 -36.00 18.18 5.49
C PRO A 69 -35.80 18.54 4.01
N CYS A 70 -36.25 19.75 3.65
CA CYS A 70 -36.00 20.38 2.35
C CYS A 70 -34.58 21.00 2.27
N PRO A 71 -34.01 21.19 1.06
CA PRO A 71 -32.69 21.78 0.87
C PRO A 71 -32.70 23.32 0.99
N PRO A 72 -31.53 23.95 1.29
CA PRO A 72 -31.33 25.38 1.06
C PRO A 72 -31.22 25.69 -0.44
N GLY A 73 -31.63 26.89 -0.85
CA GLY A 73 -31.47 27.38 -2.23
C GLY A 73 -30.39 28.46 -2.33
N ASP A 74 -29.72 28.52 -3.49
CA ASP A 74 -28.72 29.54 -3.79
C ASP A 74 -29.32 30.95 -3.96
N LEU A 75 -28.65 31.95 -3.39
CA LEU A 75 -28.57 33.29 -3.99
C LEU A 75 -27.20 33.92 -3.72
N GLN A 76 -26.47 34.21 -4.80
CA GLN A 76 -25.31 35.10 -4.79
C GLN A 76 -25.79 36.56 -4.85
N SER A 77 -25.17 37.48 -4.09
CA SER A 77 -24.98 38.87 -4.56
C SER A 77 -23.93 39.64 -3.75
N GLY A 78 -22.87 40.06 -4.44
CA GLY A 78 -22.44 41.46 -4.52
C GLY A 78 -22.15 42.32 -3.28
N HIS A 79 -20.89 42.73 -3.17
CA HIS A 79 -20.41 44.08 -2.77
C HIS A 79 -20.56 44.58 -1.32
N GLY A 80 -19.42 44.66 -0.63
CA GLY A 80 -18.96 45.92 -0.02
C GLY A 80 -18.03 46.69 -1.00
N PRO A 81 -17.24 47.69 -0.55
CA PRO A 81 -17.04 48.14 0.84
C PRO A 81 -17.13 49.68 1.07
N ALA A 82 -17.34 50.07 2.33
CA ALA A 82 -16.90 51.35 2.92
C ALA A 82 -17.03 51.26 4.46
N GLY A 83 -16.08 51.82 5.22
CA GLY A 83 -16.09 51.73 6.70
C GLY A 83 -14.70 51.92 7.30
N GLU A 84 -14.31 53.17 7.50
CA GLU A 84 -12.99 53.57 8.01
C GLU A 84 -13.05 53.87 9.53
N GLN A 85 -11.86 54.03 10.13
CA GLN A 85 -11.56 54.69 11.42
C GLN A 85 -11.41 53.85 12.71
N ASP A 86 -10.13 53.79 13.08
CA ASP A 86 -9.57 54.19 14.39
C ASP A 86 -9.68 53.21 15.57
N GLY A 87 -8.70 53.29 16.47
CA GLY A 87 -8.42 52.23 17.45
C GLY A 87 -8.01 52.72 18.84
N LYS A 88 -7.55 51.77 19.67
CA LYS A 88 -6.82 52.04 20.92
C LYS A 88 -6.19 50.78 21.53
N GLU A 89 -4.95 50.93 21.95
CA GLU A 89 -4.34 50.17 23.05
C GLU A 89 -4.93 50.72 24.38
N GLU A 90 -4.84 50.11 25.57
CA GLU A 90 -3.83 49.25 26.21
C GLU A 90 -4.53 48.29 27.25
N PRO A 91 -3.87 47.55 28.20
CA PRO A 91 -4.36 46.22 28.61
C PRO A 91 -4.79 46.12 30.12
N PRO A 92 -4.34 45.14 30.93
CA PRO A 92 -5.08 43.89 31.15
C PRO A 92 -5.66 43.73 32.57
N GLY A 93 -6.78 42.99 32.71
CA GLY A 93 -7.47 42.85 34.00
C GLY A 93 -8.18 41.51 34.26
N GLN A 94 -7.48 40.63 34.99
CA GLN A 94 -8.00 39.57 35.88
C GLN A 94 -8.80 38.38 35.29
N GLN A 95 -8.67 37.25 35.99
CA GLN A 95 -9.24 35.94 35.66
C GLN A 95 -10.56 35.71 36.41
N GLN A 96 -11.48 34.95 35.82
CA GLN A 96 -12.16 33.86 36.56
C GLN A 96 -12.69 32.78 35.58
N PRO A 97 -12.77 31.50 35.98
CA PRO A 97 -13.04 30.40 35.06
C PRO A 97 -14.54 30.11 34.93
N ALA A 98 -15.09 30.22 33.71
CA ALA A 98 -16.36 29.59 33.36
C ALA A 98 -16.13 28.10 33.05
N GLY A 99 -16.73 27.21 33.83
CA GLY A 99 -16.59 25.77 33.64
C GLY A 99 -17.39 25.30 32.42
N HIS A 100 -16.71 24.92 31.34
CA HIS A 100 -17.33 24.15 30.26
C HIS A 100 -17.68 22.74 30.77
N PRO A 101 -18.85 22.18 30.42
CA PRO A 101 -19.11 20.76 30.60
C PRO A 101 -18.10 19.96 29.75
N ASN A 102 -17.55 18.89 30.33
CA ASN A 102 -16.46 18.14 29.72
C ASN A 102 -16.95 17.18 28.63
N GLU A 103 -17.38 17.74 27.49
CA GLU A 103 -17.60 16.98 26.26
C GLU A 103 -16.28 16.33 25.83
N SER A 104 -16.14 15.05 26.19
CA SER A 104 -14.91 14.30 26.01
C SER A 104 -14.64 14.12 24.51
N HIS A 105 -13.56 14.73 24.01
CA HIS A 105 -13.19 14.73 22.59
C HIS A 105 -13.05 13.30 22.01
N SER A 106 -14.15 12.77 21.47
CA SER A 106 -14.20 11.48 20.78
C SER A 106 -13.68 11.52 19.34
N ASP A 107 -13.24 12.70 18.88
CA ASP A 107 -12.77 12.95 17.51
C ASP A 107 -11.29 12.63 17.27
N ASN A 108 -10.55 12.23 18.31
CA ASN A 108 -9.24 11.58 18.14
C ASN A 108 -9.34 10.04 18.03
N VAL A 109 -10.55 9.51 17.87
CA VAL A 109 -10.77 8.11 17.46
C VAL A 109 -10.63 8.06 15.93
N PRO A 110 -9.65 7.32 15.36
CA PRO A 110 -9.46 7.27 13.92
C PRO A 110 -10.74 6.81 13.19
N TRP A 111 -11.02 7.41 12.03
CA TRP A 111 -12.28 7.23 11.30
C TRP A 111 -12.65 5.75 11.08
N TYR A 112 -11.65 4.90 10.78
CA TYR A 112 -11.87 3.46 10.60
C TYR A 112 -12.38 2.75 11.86
N VAL A 113 -11.99 3.18 13.07
CA VAL A 113 -12.51 2.64 14.34
C VAL A 113 -13.96 3.05 14.55
N ARG A 114 -14.34 4.28 14.17
CA ARG A 114 -15.73 4.75 14.21
C ARG A 114 -16.60 3.92 13.26
N THR A 115 -16.15 3.73 12.01
CA THR A 115 -16.82 2.87 11.02
C THR A 115 -16.88 1.40 11.42
N ILE A 116 -15.85 0.84 12.09
CA ILE A 116 -15.89 -0.54 12.60
C ILE A 116 -17.00 -0.70 13.64
N LYS A 117 -17.11 0.20 14.62
CA LYS A 117 -18.18 0.16 15.62
C LYS A 117 -19.58 0.26 15.00
N GLU A 118 -19.77 1.14 14.01
CA GLU A 118 -21.00 1.21 13.23
C GLU A 118 -21.34 -0.11 12.50
N LYS A 119 -20.33 -0.93 12.15
CA LYS A 119 -20.56 -2.28 11.60
C LYS A 119 -20.83 -3.32 12.68
N GLU A 120 -20.18 -3.24 13.82
CA GLU A 120 -20.43 -4.13 14.98
C GLU A 120 -21.87 -3.95 15.49
N GLU A 121 -22.33 -2.70 15.67
CA GLU A 121 -23.72 -2.38 16.05
C GLU A 121 -24.73 -2.85 14.98
N CYS A 122 -24.43 -2.62 13.69
CA CYS A 122 -25.26 -3.11 12.59
C CYS A 122 -25.36 -4.64 12.56
N LEU A 123 -24.24 -5.35 12.79
CA LEU A 123 -24.21 -6.82 12.87
C LEU A 123 -25.01 -7.35 14.06
N LEU A 124 -24.97 -6.68 15.23
CA LEU A 124 -25.81 -7.06 16.38
C LEU A 124 -27.30 -6.99 16.03
N THR A 125 -27.78 -5.88 15.46
CA THR A 125 -29.20 -5.76 15.06
C THR A 125 -29.61 -6.77 13.98
N LEU A 126 -28.70 -7.15 13.08
CA LEU A 126 -28.94 -8.20 12.10
C LEU A 126 -29.05 -9.60 12.74
N VAL A 127 -28.27 -9.90 13.78
CA VAL A 127 -28.39 -11.16 14.55
C VAL A 127 -29.73 -11.21 15.28
N GLU A 128 -30.15 -10.11 15.92
CA GLU A 128 -31.45 -10.02 16.60
C GLU A 128 -32.64 -10.25 15.65
N GLU A 129 -32.61 -9.67 14.45
CA GLU A 129 -33.66 -9.89 13.44
C GLU A 129 -33.59 -11.30 12.82
N ILE A 130 -32.40 -11.92 12.70
CA ILE A 130 -32.28 -13.35 12.33
C ILE A 130 -32.96 -14.25 13.37
N ASP A 131 -32.71 -14.02 14.67
CA ASP A 131 -33.37 -14.75 15.76
C ASP A 131 -34.88 -14.53 15.81
N ARG A 132 -35.34 -13.34 15.43
CA ARG A 132 -36.77 -13.02 15.27
C ARG A 132 -37.39 -13.75 14.08
N LEU A 133 -36.73 -13.74 12.92
CA LEU A 133 -37.16 -14.47 11.73
C LEU A 133 -37.15 -15.99 11.94
N ALA A 134 -36.23 -16.52 12.75
CA ALA A 134 -36.22 -17.93 13.14
C ALA A 134 -37.48 -18.31 13.95
N LYS A 135 -37.93 -17.44 14.86
CA LYS A 135 -39.18 -17.62 15.62
C LYS A 135 -40.41 -17.63 14.69
N TYR A 136 -40.52 -16.65 13.79
CA TYR A 136 -41.61 -16.63 12.79
C TYR A 136 -41.57 -17.85 11.86
N LYS A 137 -40.39 -18.34 11.46
CA LYS A 137 -40.25 -19.55 10.64
C LYS A 137 -40.77 -20.80 11.37
N ALA A 138 -40.50 -20.93 12.67
CA ALA A 138 -41.06 -22.01 13.49
C ALA A 138 -42.59 -21.90 13.61
N GLU A 139 -43.11 -20.68 13.81
CA GLU A 139 -44.56 -20.40 13.86
C GLU A 139 -45.27 -20.73 12.54
N CYS A 140 -44.65 -20.45 11.39
CA CYS A 140 -45.16 -20.84 10.08
C CYS A 140 -45.25 -22.37 9.94
N VAL A 141 -44.18 -23.11 10.29
CA VAL A 141 -44.19 -24.59 10.26
C VAL A 141 -45.29 -25.17 11.17
N GLN A 142 -45.54 -24.55 12.33
CA GLN A 142 -46.65 -24.93 13.20
C GLN A 142 -48.02 -24.66 12.56
N LYS A 143 -48.20 -23.49 11.91
CA LYS A 143 -49.44 -23.14 11.19
C LYS A 143 -49.69 -24.05 9.99
N ASP A 144 -48.66 -24.37 9.21
CA ASP A 144 -48.73 -25.30 8.08
C ASP A 144 -49.15 -26.71 8.55
N ALA A 145 -48.64 -27.17 9.69
CA ALA A 145 -49.09 -28.42 10.31
C ALA A 145 -50.57 -28.38 10.77
N VAL A 146 -51.07 -27.24 11.25
CA VAL A 146 -52.50 -27.06 11.56
C VAL A 146 -53.35 -27.05 10.29
N ILE A 147 -52.93 -26.34 9.24
CA ILE A 147 -53.60 -26.33 7.93
C ILE A 147 -53.67 -27.75 7.34
N ALA A 148 -52.58 -28.52 7.40
CA ALA A 148 -52.55 -29.91 6.94
C ALA A 148 -53.47 -30.85 7.76
N ASN A 149 -53.73 -30.54 9.03
CA ASN A 149 -54.76 -31.24 9.82
C ASN A 149 -56.18 -30.86 9.37
N LEU A 150 -56.46 -29.55 9.23
CA LEU A 150 -57.77 -29.06 8.81
C LEU A 150 -58.16 -29.52 7.40
N LEU A 151 -57.22 -29.56 6.45
CA LEU A 151 -57.46 -30.07 5.09
C LEU A 151 -57.81 -31.57 5.09
N ARG A 152 -57.16 -32.38 5.93
CA ARG A 152 -57.53 -33.80 6.12
C ARG A 152 -58.94 -33.94 6.70
N GLU A 153 -59.32 -33.07 7.63
CA GLU A 153 -60.64 -33.11 8.26
C GLU A 153 -61.76 -32.66 7.32
N VAL A 154 -61.54 -31.63 6.50
CA VAL A 154 -62.46 -31.23 5.42
C VAL A 154 -62.67 -32.36 4.41
N GLU A 155 -61.61 -33.03 4.00
CA GLU A 155 -61.69 -34.18 3.08
C GLU A 155 -62.39 -35.40 3.73
N ARG A 156 -62.25 -35.58 5.04
CA ARG A 156 -62.98 -36.61 5.83
C ARG A 156 -64.49 -36.29 5.88
N LEU A 157 -64.86 -35.05 6.18
CA LEU A 157 -66.25 -34.59 6.24
C LEU A 157 -66.93 -34.63 4.87
N LYS A 158 -66.23 -34.20 3.80
CA LYS A 158 -66.73 -34.26 2.42
C LYS A 158 -67.14 -35.68 2.03
N LYS A 159 -66.32 -36.68 2.37
CA LYS A 159 -66.63 -38.10 2.13
C LYS A 159 -67.88 -38.57 2.88
N GLN A 160 -68.09 -38.14 4.12
CA GLN A 160 -69.32 -38.46 4.86
C GLN A 160 -70.58 -37.83 4.23
N LEU A 161 -70.45 -36.66 3.61
CA LEU A 161 -71.57 -35.96 2.96
C LEU A 161 -72.00 -36.67 1.65
N GLU A 162 -71.04 -37.13 0.85
CA GLU A 162 -71.33 -37.94 -0.35
C GLU A 162 -72.04 -39.26 0.01
N TRP A 163 -71.55 -39.99 1.04
CA TRP A 163 -72.20 -41.20 1.57
C TRP A 163 -73.65 -41.00 2.04
N LEU A 164 -74.01 -39.80 2.52
CA LEU A 164 -75.38 -39.47 2.91
C LEU A 164 -76.25 -39.12 1.70
N LYS A 165 -75.69 -38.40 0.73
CA LYS A 165 -76.39 -37.97 -0.50
C LYS A 165 -76.85 -39.17 -1.33
N ASP A 166 -75.98 -40.17 -1.51
CA ASP A 166 -76.30 -41.38 -2.29
C ASP A 166 -77.40 -42.26 -1.62
N SER A 167 -77.76 -41.99 -0.35
CA SER A 167 -78.83 -42.69 0.37
C SER A 167 -80.23 -42.08 0.22
N ALA A 168 -80.35 -40.89 -0.39
CA ALA A 168 -81.60 -40.12 -0.41
C ALA A 168 -82.46 -40.30 -1.68
N ASP A 169 -81.87 -40.72 -2.80
CA ASP A 169 -82.50 -40.70 -4.15
C ASP A 169 -83.43 -41.90 -4.46
N THR A 170 -83.91 -42.64 -3.45
CA THR A 170 -84.77 -43.83 -3.65
C THR A 170 -86.13 -43.76 -2.93
N GLY A 171 -87.04 -42.94 -3.47
CA GLY A 171 -88.48 -43.20 -3.31
C GLY A 171 -89.43 -42.01 -3.47
N ALA A 172 -90.32 -42.07 -4.46
CA ALA A 172 -91.74 -41.68 -4.38
C ALA A 172 -92.44 -41.79 -5.76
N ASP A 173 -92.87 -42.99 -6.15
CA ASP A 173 -93.78 -43.20 -7.29
C ASP A 173 -95.04 -43.92 -6.77
N THR A 174 -96.23 -43.32 -6.89
CA THR A 174 -97.53 -43.98 -6.60
C THR A 174 -98.74 -43.19 -7.12
N LYS A 175 -99.88 -43.88 -7.30
CA LYS A 175 -100.89 -43.52 -8.30
C LYS A 175 -102.28 -44.09 -7.99
N SER A 176 -103.32 -43.25 -7.95
CA SER A 176 -104.76 -43.64 -7.87
C SER A 176 -105.63 -42.42 -8.24
N LYS A 177 -106.71 -42.42 -9.04
CA LYS A 177 -107.48 -43.43 -9.82
C LYS A 177 -108.65 -44.17 -9.12
N GLN A 178 -109.85 -43.58 -9.15
CA GLN A 178 -111.15 -44.20 -8.81
C GLN A 178 -112.31 -43.36 -9.42
N GLY A 179 -113.48 -43.86 -9.86
CA GLY A 179 -113.84 -45.24 -10.27
C GLY A 179 -115.30 -45.66 -9.96
N ASN A 180 -116.18 -45.71 -11.00
CA ASN A 180 -117.37 -46.60 -11.19
C ASN A 180 -118.51 -46.64 -10.12
N SER A 181 -119.71 -47.22 -10.32
CA SER A 181 -120.60 -47.48 -11.51
C SER A 181 -121.98 -48.01 -11.03
N SER A 182 -123.00 -47.99 -11.92
CA SER A 182 -124.25 -48.81 -11.91
C SER A 182 -125.13 -48.80 -10.63
N GLU A 183 -126.25 -49.53 -10.43
CA GLU A 183 -127.11 -50.55 -11.11
C GLU A 183 -128.52 -50.45 -10.42
N GLU A 184 -129.72 -50.81 -10.90
CA GLU A 184 -130.25 -51.32 -12.19
C GLU A 184 -131.76 -50.95 -12.41
N ALA A 185 -132.66 -51.90 -12.75
CA ALA A 185 -134.03 -51.74 -13.30
C ALA A 185 -135.23 -51.77 -12.31
N ASN A 186 -136.42 -51.32 -12.79
CA ASN A 186 -137.67 -52.13 -12.87
C ASN A 186 -138.84 -51.39 -13.59
N GLU A 187 -139.82 -52.14 -14.11
CA GLU A 187 -140.85 -51.64 -15.06
C GLU A 187 -142.30 -51.49 -14.50
N ALA A 188 -143.15 -50.85 -15.31
CA ALA A 188 -144.60 -51.07 -15.41
C ALA A 188 -145.58 -50.45 -14.37
N SER A 189 -145.61 -49.11 -14.29
CA SER A 189 -146.86 -48.35 -14.08
C SER A 189 -147.12 -47.43 -15.28
N THR A 190 -147.48 -48.05 -16.40
CA THR A 190 -146.73 -47.86 -17.66
C THR A 190 -147.13 -46.70 -18.57
N LEU A 191 -147.89 -45.70 -18.10
CA LEU A 191 -148.24 -44.51 -18.91
C LEU A 191 -148.35 -43.21 -18.11
N GLY A 192 -148.89 -43.24 -16.88
CA GLY A 192 -148.99 -42.05 -16.02
C GLY A 192 -147.64 -41.69 -15.38
N ALA A 193 -147.06 -42.64 -14.64
CA ALA A 193 -145.75 -42.46 -14.01
C ALA A 193 -144.62 -42.28 -15.04
N ILE A 194 -144.76 -42.83 -16.26
CA ILE A 194 -143.80 -42.59 -17.34
C ILE A 194 -143.83 -41.13 -17.84
N LEU A 195 -144.97 -40.44 -17.77
CA LEU A 195 -145.04 -39.01 -18.11
C LEU A 195 -144.38 -38.15 -17.02
N GLU A 196 -144.68 -38.37 -15.74
CA GLU A 196 -144.01 -37.65 -14.64
C GLU A 196 -142.50 -37.97 -14.60
N GLN A 197 -142.11 -39.23 -14.82
CA GLN A 197 -140.71 -39.64 -14.92
C GLN A 197 -140.01 -38.97 -16.12
N ALA A 198 -140.64 -38.94 -17.31
CA ALA A 198 -140.07 -38.28 -18.48
C ALA A 198 -140.00 -36.74 -18.33
N GLU A 199 -140.93 -36.12 -17.60
CA GLU A 199 -140.85 -34.69 -17.27
C GLU A 199 -139.78 -34.43 -16.20
N ALA A 200 -139.62 -35.30 -15.20
CA ALA A 200 -138.54 -35.23 -14.22
C ALA A 200 -137.16 -35.46 -14.88
N GLU A 201 -137.02 -36.43 -15.78
CA GLU A 201 -135.82 -36.69 -16.58
C GLU A 201 -135.51 -35.52 -17.53
N LYS A 202 -136.52 -34.94 -18.19
CA LYS A 202 -136.37 -33.73 -19.00
C LYS A 202 -135.92 -32.53 -18.16
N MET A 203 -136.46 -32.34 -16.96
CA MET A 203 -136.04 -31.29 -16.04
C MET A 203 -134.64 -31.54 -15.47
N ALA A 204 -134.27 -32.80 -15.21
CA ALA A 204 -132.93 -33.20 -14.81
C ALA A 204 -131.91 -33.02 -15.95
N LEU A 205 -132.26 -33.33 -17.20
CA LEU A 205 -131.45 -33.06 -18.39
C LEU A 205 -131.30 -31.56 -18.65
N MET A 206 -132.36 -30.76 -18.45
CA MET A 206 -132.28 -29.30 -18.51
C MET A 206 -131.37 -28.74 -17.41
N ALA A 207 -131.49 -29.23 -16.17
CA ALA A 207 -130.62 -28.85 -15.06
C ALA A 207 -129.16 -29.28 -15.27
N GLN A 208 -128.93 -30.47 -15.84
CA GLN A 208 -127.62 -30.97 -16.20
C GLN A 208 -127.01 -30.16 -17.36
N LEU A 209 -127.81 -29.76 -18.35
CA LEU A 209 -127.39 -28.88 -19.44
C LEU A 209 -127.00 -27.50 -18.93
N THR A 210 -127.78 -26.89 -18.02
CA THR A 210 -127.41 -25.59 -17.42
C THR A 210 -126.22 -25.70 -16.47
N ALA A 211 -126.04 -26.83 -15.78
CA ALA A 211 -124.84 -27.11 -15.00
C ALA A 211 -123.60 -27.27 -15.89
N PHE A 212 -123.69 -27.96 -17.03
CA PHE A 212 -122.61 -28.04 -18.02
C PHE A 212 -122.31 -26.68 -18.66
N GLN A 213 -123.32 -25.87 -18.98
CA GLN A 213 -123.14 -24.50 -19.49
C GLN A 213 -122.39 -23.64 -18.47
N LYS A 214 -122.84 -23.63 -17.21
CA LYS A 214 -122.18 -22.88 -16.13
C LYS A 214 -120.74 -23.35 -15.88
N ALA A 215 -120.49 -24.67 -15.86
CA ALA A 215 -119.14 -25.21 -15.72
C ALA A 215 -118.23 -24.85 -16.91
N HIS A 216 -118.78 -24.74 -18.12
CA HIS A 216 -118.06 -24.33 -19.32
C HIS A 216 -117.74 -22.82 -19.30
N GLU A 217 -118.64 -21.98 -18.79
CA GLU A 217 -118.38 -20.55 -18.52
C GLU A 217 -117.31 -20.37 -17.43
N GLU A 218 -117.35 -21.16 -16.36
CA GLU A 218 -116.35 -21.15 -15.28
C GLU A 218 -114.97 -21.61 -15.78
N LEU A 219 -114.91 -22.68 -16.59
CA LEU A 219 -113.66 -23.14 -17.23
C LEU A 219 -113.08 -22.10 -18.20
N PHE A 220 -113.90 -21.35 -18.94
CA PHE A 220 -113.39 -20.25 -19.78
C PHE A 220 -112.86 -19.08 -18.94
N ALA A 221 -113.50 -18.75 -17.81
CA ALA A 221 -113.02 -17.71 -16.91
C ALA A 221 -111.68 -18.11 -16.24
N GLU A 222 -111.52 -19.37 -15.84
CA GLU A 222 -110.26 -19.90 -15.33
C GLU A 222 -109.17 -19.95 -16.41
N LEU A 223 -109.51 -20.34 -17.65
CA LEU A 223 -108.58 -20.33 -18.78
C LEU A 223 -108.09 -18.91 -19.11
N GLN A 224 -109.00 -17.94 -19.23
CA GLN A 224 -108.63 -16.54 -19.50
C GLN A 224 -107.71 -15.98 -18.41
N LYS A 225 -108.01 -16.28 -17.14
CA LYS A 225 -107.14 -15.90 -16.01
C LYS A 225 -105.75 -16.56 -16.13
N ALA A 226 -105.69 -17.84 -16.48
CA ALA A 226 -104.43 -18.56 -16.65
C ALA A 226 -103.61 -18.00 -17.84
N GLU A 227 -104.25 -17.55 -18.91
CA GLU A 227 -103.60 -16.83 -20.01
C GLU A 227 -103.07 -15.46 -19.57
N ASP A 228 -103.83 -14.69 -18.80
CA ASP A 228 -103.40 -13.38 -18.27
C ASP A 228 -102.22 -13.53 -17.28
N ASP A 229 -102.30 -14.50 -16.37
CA ASP A 229 -101.22 -14.86 -15.43
C ASP A 229 -99.96 -15.33 -16.19
N TYR A 230 -100.11 -16.15 -17.26
CA TYR A 230 -99.01 -16.58 -18.12
C TYR A 230 -98.38 -15.41 -18.90
N ASN A 231 -99.19 -14.50 -19.45
CA ASN A 231 -98.72 -13.31 -20.16
C ASN A 231 -97.94 -12.39 -19.21
N MET A 232 -98.40 -12.23 -17.96
CA MET A 232 -97.71 -11.46 -16.92
C MET A 232 -96.39 -12.11 -16.49
N ALA A 233 -96.38 -13.42 -16.27
CA ALA A 233 -95.17 -14.20 -15.97
C ALA A 233 -94.14 -14.10 -17.12
N THR A 234 -94.60 -14.21 -18.36
CA THR A 234 -93.78 -14.06 -19.56
C THR A 234 -93.18 -12.66 -19.69
N GLY A 235 -93.98 -11.61 -19.45
CA GLY A 235 -93.51 -10.22 -19.47
C GLY A 235 -92.47 -9.91 -18.37
N THR A 236 -92.68 -10.42 -17.15
CA THR A 236 -91.70 -10.27 -16.06
C THR A 236 -90.41 -11.06 -16.31
N MET A 237 -90.50 -12.27 -16.88
CA MET A 237 -89.35 -13.07 -17.31
C MET A 237 -88.48 -12.32 -18.34
N PHE A 238 -89.07 -11.76 -19.40
CA PHE A 238 -88.33 -10.98 -20.40
C PHE A 238 -87.70 -9.70 -19.81
N SER A 239 -88.40 -9.04 -18.88
CA SER A 239 -87.86 -7.86 -18.18
C SER A 239 -86.63 -8.21 -17.32
N LEU A 240 -86.71 -9.30 -16.55
CA LEU A 240 -85.60 -9.79 -15.73
C LEU A 240 -84.42 -10.29 -16.57
N GLN A 241 -84.68 -10.99 -17.69
CA GLN A 241 -83.64 -11.41 -18.63
C GLN A 241 -82.87 -10.21 -19.18
N ARG A 242 -83.58 -9.17 -19.66
CA ARG A 242 -82.95 -7.92 -20.13
C ARG A 242 -82.11 -7.24 -19.04
N GLN A 243 -82.58 -7.24 -17.80
CA GLN A 243 -81.83 -6.67 -16.68
C GLN A 243 -80.56 -7.47 -16.36
N LEU A 244 -80.62 -8.80 -16.45
CA LEU A 244 -79.47 -9.71 -16.32
C LEU A 244 -78.44 -9.46 -17.42
N GLU A 245 -78.85 -9.37 -18.68
CA GLU A 245 -77.98 -9.06 -19.82
C GLU A 245 -77.26 -7.70 -19.65
N ILE A 246 -77.97 -6.69 -19.14
CA ILE A 246 -77.38 -5.39 -18.81
C ILE A 246 -76.31 -5.52 -17.71
N GLN A 247 -76.60 -6.25 -16.63
CA GLN A 247 -75.67 -6.47 -15.52
C GLN A 247 -74.45 -7.30 -15.95
N GLU A 248 -74.61 -8.33 -16.78
CA GLU A 248 -73.49 -9.05 -17.38
C GLU A 248 -72.61 -8.13 -18.23
N SER A 249 -73.20 -7.23 -19.01
CA SER A 249 -72.44 -6.27 -19.82
C SER A 249 -71.62 -5.31 -18.95
N GLN A 250 -72.11 -4.97 -17.75
CA GLN A 250 -71.41 -4.16 -16.77
C GLN A 250 -70.28 -4.95 -16.12
N LEU A 251 -70.55 -6.19 -15.68
CA LEU A 251 -69.56 -7.10 -15.10
C LEU A 251 -68.41 -7.41 -16.08
N ARG A 252 -68.73 -7.63 -17.37
CA ARG A 252 -67.71 -7.82 -18.43
C ARG A 252 -66.82 -6.58 -18.62
N ARG A 253 -67.37 -5.38 -18.49
CA ARG A 253 -66.61 -4.10 -18.57
C ARG A 253 -65.76 -3.84 -17.34
N THR A 254 -66.30 -4.00 -16.14
CA THR A 254 -65.52 -3.80 -14.90
C THR A 254 -64.43 -4.85 -14.75
N LYS A 255 -64.65 -6.09 -15.21
CA LYS A 255 -63.61 -7.13 -15.26
C LYS A 255 -62.47 -6.74 -16.21
N SER A 256 -62.74 -6.30 -17.44
CA SER A 256 -61.68 -5.93 -18.38
C SER A 256 -60.93 -4.66 -17.97
N GLU A 257 -61.58 -3.72 -17.29
CA GLU A 257 -60.90 -2.59 -16.65
C GLU A 257 -60.01 -3.04 -15.48
N ASN A 258 -60.47 -3.95 -14.62
CA ASN A 258 -59.66 -4.49 -13.54
C ASN A 258 -58.42 -5.23 -14.09
N GLU A 259 -58.58 -6.06 -15.14
CA GLU A 259 -57.47 -6.69 -15.85
C GLU A 259 -56.49 -5.68 -16.48
N ARG A 260 -56.98 -4.52 -16.95
CA ARG A 260 -56.15 -3.41 -17.46
C ARG A 260 -55.36 -2.75 -16.32
N LEU A 261 -56.02 -2.40 -15.22
CA LEU A 261 -55.40 -1.78 -14.05
C LEU A 261 -54.37 -2.71 -13.40
N GLN A 262 -54.65 -4.01 -13.30
CA GLN A 262 -53.70 -5.00 -12.77
C GLN A 262 -52.41 -5.08 -13.61
N LYS A 263 -52.52 -5.00 -14.94
CA LYS A 263 -51.36 -4.90 -15.85
C LYS A 263 -50.60 -3.58 -15.66
N GLU A 264 -51.32 -2.47 -15.46
CA GLU A 264 -50.74 -1.15 -15.22
C GLU A 264 -49.96 -1.09 -13.89
N ILE A 265 -50.52 -1.68 -12.83
CA ILE A 265 -49.86 -1.86 -11.51
C ILE A 265 -48.61 -2.73 -11.66
N THR A 266 -48.72 -3.89 -12.32
CA THR A 266 -47.58 -4.81 -12.54
C THR A 266 -46.46 -4.14 -13.36
N GLY A 267 -46.83 -3.30 -14.34
CA GLY A 267 -45.88 -2.47 -15.09
C GLY A 267 -45.13 -1.47 -14.21
N ARG A 268 -45.84 -0.80 -13.30
CA ARG A 268 -45.22 0.12 -12.32
C ARG A 268 -44.37 -0.61 -11.27
N GLU A 269 -44.79 -1.77 -10.77
CA GLU A 269 -43.99 -2.61 -9.87
C GLU A 269 -42.63 -2.96 -10.54
N ASN A 270 -42.67 -3.43 -11.79
CA ASN A 270 -41.46 -3.75 -12.56
C ASN A 270 -40.57 -2.53 -12.82
N GLN A 271 -41.17 -1.38 -13.16
CA GLN A 271 -40.43 -0.13 -13.37
C GLN A 271 -39.73 0.36 -12.10
N LEU A 272 -40.44 0.33 -10.96
CA LEU A 272 -39.89 0.69 -9.65
C LEU A 272 -38.75 -0.26 -9.26
N GLN A 273 -38.93 -1.57 -9.42
CA GLN A 273 -37.87 -2.55 -9.17
C GLN A 273 -36.64 -2.33 -10.05
N ALA A 274 -36.81 -2.01 -11.33
CA ALA A 274 -35.72 -1.69 -12.24
C ALA A 274 -34.99 -0.38 -11.87
N MET A 275 -35.71 0.64 -11.39
CA MET A 275 -35.08 1.87 -10.88
C MET A 275 -34.34 1.62 -9.57
N SER A 276 -34.92 0.86 -8.62
CA SER A 276 -34.25 0.46 -7.38
C SER A 276 -32.97 -0.33 -7.65
N ALA A 277 -32.95 -1.23 -8.64
CA ALA A 277 -31.74 -1.94 -9.06
C ALA A 277 -30.66 -0.97 -9.59
N LYS A 278 -31.03 0.00 -10.43
CA LYS A 278 -30.09 1.04 -10.94
C LYS A 278 -29.54 1.95 -9.82
N PHE A 279 -30.37 2.34 -8.85
CA PHE A 279 -29.91 3.10 -7.69
C PHE A 279 -29.08 2.26 -6.71
N GLY A 280 -29.22 0.94 -6.73
CA GLY A 280 -28.30 0.00 -6.08
C GLY A 280 -26.94 0.01 -6.76
N SER A 281 -26.90 -0.31 -8.06
CA SER A 281 -25.64 -0.41 -8.82
C SER A 281 -24.86 0.90 -8.82
N LEU A 282 -25.50 2.06 -9.07
CA LEU A 282 -24.84 3.37 -9.02
C LEU A 282 -24.26 3.70 -7.63
N ARG A 283 -24.86 3.21 -6.55
CA ARG A 283 -24.35 3.40 -5.18
C ARG A 283 -23.16 2.47 -4.88
N GLU A 284 -23.11 1.30 -5.50
CA GLU A 284 -22.01 0.35 -5.34
C GLU A 284 -20.81 0.72 -6.23
N GLU A 285 -21.08 1.13 -7.47
CA GLU A 285 -20.13 1.70 -8.43
C GLU A 285 -19.42 2.93 -7.83
N ARG A 286 -20.17 3.89 -7.28
CA ARG A 286 -19.59 5.05 -6.59
C ARG A 286 -18.69 4.67 -5.40
N LYS A 287 -19.07 3.67 -4.59
CA LYS A 287 -18.20 3.19 -3.49
C LYS A 287 -16.92 2.55 -4.01
N HIS A 288 -17.00 1.85 -5.15
CA HIS A 288 -15.83 1.27 -5.80
C HIS A 288 -14.92 2.37 -6.35
N GLU A 289 -15.47 3.40 -6.99
CA GLU A 289 -14.74 4.59 -7.46
C GLU A 289 -14.05 5.34 -6.29
N GLU A 290 -14.76 5.60 -5.19
CA GLU A 290 -14.21 6.22 -3.98
C GLU A 290 -13.07 5.38 -3.35
N MET A 291 -13.18 4.04 -3.39
CA MET A 291 -12.13 3.12 -2.94
C MET A 291 -10.92 3.08 -3.89
N MET A 292 -11.15 3.10 -5.21
CA MET A 292 -10.09 3.12 -6.21
C MET A 292 -9.31 4.45 -6.15
N ALA A 293 -9.99 5.59 -6.03
CA ALA A 293 -9.35 6.89 -5.86
C ALA A 293 -8.49 6.96 -4.57
N ALA A 294 -8.92 6.33 -3.48
CA ALA A 294 -8.10 6.19 -2.28
C ALA A 294 -6.84 5.34 -2.53
N MET A 295 -6.99 4.19 -3.19
CA MET A 295 -5.89 3.29 -3.55
C MET A 295 -4.87 3.95 -4.50
N GLU A 296 -5.33 4.73 -5.48
CA GLU A 296 -4.47 5.49 -6.40
C GLU A 296 -3.70 6.61 -5.70
N LYS A 297 -4.33 7.28 -4.73
CA LYS A 297 -3.68 8.29 -3.88
C LYS A 297 -2.59 7.65 -3.01
N GLU A 298 -2.85 6.50 -2.40
CA GLU A 298 -1.85 5.74 -1.65
C GLU A 298 -0.71 5.25 -2.56
N ASN A 299 -1.02 4.70 -3.74
CA ASN A 299 -0.01 4.27 -4.72
C ASN A 299 0.88 5.44 -5.16
N SER A 300 0.30 6.62 -5.37
CA SER A 300 1.01 7.85 -5.72
C SER A 300 1.91 8.35 -4.58
N SER A 301 1.43 8.28 -3.34
CA SER A 301 2.22 8.62 -2.14
C SER A 301 3.41 7.66 -1.96
N LEU A 302 3.19 6.35 -2.10
CA LEU A 302 4.26 5.35 -2.05
C LEU A 302 5.30 5.57 -3.16
N ARG A 303 4.88 5.90 -4.39
CA ARG A 303 5.78 6.29 -5.50
C ARG A 303 6.53 7.59 -5.25
N GLN A 304 6.03 8.49 -4.40
CA GLN A 304 6.79 9.66 -3.96
C GLN A 304 7.84 9.25 -2.92
N VAL A 305 7.46 8.52 -1.87
CA VAL A 305 8.40 8.05 -0.82
C VAL A 305 9.55 7.23 -1.43
N VAL A 306 9.28 6.34 -2.39
CA VAL A 306 10.31 5.57 -3.09
C VAL A 306 11.27 6.46 -3.91
N ARG A 307 10.80 7.55 -4.51
CA ARG A 307 11.66 8.52 -5.20
C ARG A 307 12.53 9.32 -4.23
N GLU A 308 11.96 9.75 -3.11
CA GLU A 308 12.69 10.47 -2.06
C GLU A 308 13.75 9.59 -1.38
N GLN A 309 13.42 8.31 -1.12
CA GLN A 309 14.38 7.32 -0.62
C GLN A 309 15.48 7.03 -1.64
N LYS A 310 15.15 6.97 -2.94
CA LYS A 310 16.17 6.83 -3.98
C LYS A 310 17.11 8.04 -4.04
N SER A 311 16.59 9.28 -4.03
CA SER A 311 17.42 10.49 -4.00
C SER A 311 18.42 10.44 -2.85
N LYS A 312 17.96 10.11 -1.64
CA LYS A 312 18.81 9.99 -0.43
C LYS A 312 19.85 8.87 -0.54
N LEU A 313 19.57 7.79 -1.27
CA LEU A 313 20.53 6.72 -1.53
C LEU A 313 21.60 7.14 -2.55
N ASP A 314 21.18 7.83 -3.62
CA ASP A 314 22.08 8.40 -4.63
C ASP A 314 22.99 9.47 -3.98
N GLU A 315 22.43 10.37 -3.16
CA GLU A 315 23.15 11.37 -2.33
C GLU A 315 24.19 10.72 -1.39
N GLN A 316 23.84 9.60 -0.75
CA GLN A 316 24.78 8.84 0.10
C GLN A 316 25.88 8.16 -0.71
N MET A 317 25.60 7.72 -1.94
CA MET A 317 26.58 7.07 -2.82
C MET A 317 27.63 8.06 -3.34
N GLU A 318 27.22 9.30 -3.65
CA GLU A 318 28.15 10.40 -3.96
C GLU A 318 29.04 10.73 -2.76
N LEU A 319 28.46 10.89 -1.55
CA LEU A 319 29.23 11.14 -0.32
C LEU A 319 30.23 10.01 0.00
N ILE A 320 29.86 8.75 -0.23
CA ILE A 320 30.77 7.60 -0.09
C ILE A 320 31.91 7.69 -1.12
N SER A 321 31.64 8.16 -2.33
CA SER A 321 32.64 8.32 -3.40
C SER A 321 33.62 9.45 -3.08
N ASP A 322 33.15 10.58 -2.56
CA ASP A 322 34.00 11.69 -2.07
C ASP A 322 34.88 11.26 -0.88
N LEU A 323 34.32 10.51 0.07
CA LEU A 323 35.07 9.98 1.21
C LEU A 323 36.12 8.94 0.78
N GLN A 324 35.84 8.14 -0.25
CA GLN A 324 36.84 7.26 -0.85
C GLN A 324 37.94 8.04 -1.59
N GLY A 325 37.58 9.07 -2.35
CA GLY A 325 38.53 9.93 -3.06
C GLY A 325 39.49 10.64 -2.11
N THR A 326 38.97 11.25 -1.05
CA THR A 326 39.78 11.90 -0.01
C THR A 326 40.63 10.90 0.78
N ALA A 327 40.13 9.71 1.08
CA ALA A 327 40.93 8.64 1.71
C ALA A 327 42.12 8.21 0.82
N TRP A 328 41.90 8.01 -0.48
CA TRP A 328 42.98 7.70 -1.44
C TRP A 328 44.01 8.84 -1.54
N GLN A 329 43.57 10.09 -1.55
CA GLN A 329 44.45 11.25 -1.58
C GLN A 329 45.34 11.32 -0.32
N LEU A 330 44.74 11.17 0.87
CA LEU A 330 45.48 11.15 2.14
C LEU A 330 46.45 9.97 2.23
N GLN A 331 46.09 8.80 1.69
CA GLN A 331 46.98 7.64 1.64
C GLN A 331 48.20 7.88 0.73
N ALA A 332 48.00 8.51 -0.43
CA ALA A 332 49.10 8.89 -1.33
C ALA A 332 50.01 9.95 -0.72
N GLU A 333 49.45 10.94 -0.02
CA GLU A 333 50.22 11.95 0.71
C GLU A 333 51.04 11.32 1.86
N ALA A 334 50.43 10.43 2.65
CA ALA A 334 51.11 9.74 3.75
C ALA A 334 52.32 8.91 3.27
N LEU A 335 52.20 8.19 2.16
CA LEU A 335 53.31 7.45 1.53
C LEU A 335 54.42 8.39 1.04
N THR A 336 54.04 9.54 0.45
CA THR A 336 54.98 10.55 -0.04
C THR A 336 55.75 11.20 1.12
N ASN A 337 55.04 11.55 2.20
CA ASN A 337 55.63 12.08 3.43
C ASN A 337 56.53 11.06 4.12
N GLN A 338 56.17 9.77 4.13
CA GLN A 338 57.02 8.69 4.66
C GLN A 338 58.36 8.57 3.89
N PHE A 339 58.33 8.66 2.56
CA PHE A 339 59.53 8.67 1.73
C PHE A 339 60.41 9.91 1.99
N HIS A 340 59.81 11.09 2.13
CA HIS A 340 60.55 12.31 2.47
C HIS A 340 61.20 12.22 3.86
N MET A 341 60.49 11.72 4.87
CA MET A 341 61.01 11.50 6.23
C MET A 341 62.19 10.51 6.22
N GLN A 342 62.08 9.39 5.51
CA GLN A 342 63.18 8.43 5.39
C GLN A 342 64.41 9.05 4.72
N LYS A 343 64.21 9.80 3.62
CA LYS A 343 65.32 10.49 2.93
C LYS A 343 65.99 11.55 3.83
N GLN A 344 65.21 12.28 4.62
CA GLN A 344 65.72 13.25 5.57
C GLN A 344 66.48 12.57 6.72
N GLN A 345 66.01 11.43 7.22
CA GLN A 345 66.69 10.64 8.24
C GLN A 345 68.07 10.18 7.76
N CYS A 346 68.17 9.56 6.57
CA CYS A 346 69.46 9.13 6.01
C CYS A 346 70.45 10.29 5.88
N ALA A 347 70.01 11.46 5.41
CA ALA A 347 70.86 12.65 5.32
C ALA A 347 71.28 13.18 6.71
N GLN A 348 70.41 13.08 7.73
CA GLN A 348 70.76 13.45 9.10
C GLN A 348 71.78 12.48 9.72
N GLU A 349 71.66 11.18 9.44
CA GLU A 349 72.61 10.15 9.87
C GLU A 349 73.97 10.31 9.18
N GLU A 350 73.98 10.60 7.88
CA GLU A 350 75.22 10.93 7.16
C GLU A 350 75.91 12.15 7.79
N MET A 351 75.19 13.28 8.00
CA MET A 351 75.75 14.48 8.62
C MET A 351 76.25 14.25 10.05
N LYS A 352 75.61 13.38 10.84
CA LYS A 352 76.11 12.97 12.17
C LYS A 352 77.44 12.23 12.05
N SER A 353 77.53 11.23 11.17
CA SER A 353 78.77 10.47 10.94
C SER A 353 79.92 11.35 10.45
N GLN A 354 79.64 12.33 9.58
CA GLN A 354 80.63 13.32 9.14
C GLN A 354 81.11 14.20 10.30
N ALA A 355 80.20 14.63 11.20
CA ALA A 355 80.55 15.41 12.39
C ALA A 355 81.39 14.60 13.40
N GLU A 356 81.10 13.32 13.60
CA GLU A 356 81.89 12.41 14.45
C GLU A 356 83.33 12.22 13.90
N VAL A 357 83.47 12.02 12.59
CA VAL A 357 84.78 11.95 11.92
C VAL A 357 85.55 13.27 12.03
N LEU A 358 84.87 14.40 11.87
CA LEU A 358 85.48 15.73 12.07
C LEU A 358 85.95 15.94 13.52
N GLN A 359 85.15 15.58 14.53
CA GLN A 359 85.58 15.65 15.94
C GLN A 359 86.78 14.75 16.24
N HIS A 360 86.82 13.54 15.69
CA HIS A 360 87.97 12.64 15.85
C HIS A 360 89.25 13.21 15.21
N THR A 361 89.16 13.76 14.00
CA THR A 361 90.32 14.39 13.33
C THR A 361 90.76 15.71 13.99
N GLU A 362 89.82 16.48 14.53
CA GLU A 362 90.12 17.68 15.33
C GLU A 362 90.89 17.31 16.60
N LEU A 363 90.40 16.31 17.37
CA LEU A 363 91.06 15.82 18.58
C LEU A 363 92.45 15.23 18.29
N GLN A 364 92.59 14.46 17.22
CA GLN A 364 93.89 13.93 16.77
C GLN A 364 94.87 15.07 16.43
N THR A 365 94.39 16.12 15.78
CA THR A 365 95.19 17.32 15.44
C THR A 365 95.57 18.09 16.69
N ARG A 366 94.65 18.25 17.66
CA ARG A 366 94.90 18.89 18.96
C ARG A 366 96.01 18.19 19.74
N VAL A 367 95.94 16.86 19.86
CA VAL A 367 96.99 16.04 20.50
C VAL A 367 98.32 16.10 19.73
N ALA A 368 98.30 16.24 18.39
CA ALA A 368 99.52 16.44 17.61
C ALA A 368 100.15 17.82 17.88
N LEU A 369 99.34 18.89 17.99
CA LEU A 369 99.78 20.23 18.35
C LEU A 369 100.36 20.26 19.78
N GLU A 370 99.67 19.70 20.77
CA GLU A 370 100.16 19.59 22.16
C GLU A 370 101.54 18.92 22.25
N ARG A 371 101.75 17.85 21.46
CA ARG A 371 103.05 17.15 21.35
C ARG A 371 104.14 17.98 20.66
N ILE A 372 103.78 18.92 19.79
CA ILE A 372 104.70 19.84 19.12
C ILE A 372 105.03 21.01 20.06
N THR A 373 104.04 21.64 20.68
CA THR A 373 104.23 22.68 21.72
C THR A 373 105.09 22.16 22.86
N SER A 374 104.84 20.94 23.34
CA SER A 374 105.67 20.28 24.38
C SER A 374 107.12 20.03 23.96
N LYS A 375 107.43 19.97 22.65
CA LYS A 375 108.80 19.94 22.14
C LYS A 375 109.40 21.34 22.06
N PHE A 376 108.64 22.33 21.58
CA PHE A 376 109.06 23.73 21.56
C PHE A 376 109.40 24.23 22.97
N GLU A 377 108.55 23.99 23.97
CA GLU A 377 108.86 24.36 25.37
C GLU A 377 110.13 23.69 25.91
N ARG A 378 110.43 22.45 25.50
CA ARG A 378 111.69 21.78 25.85
C ARG A 378 112.90 22.37 25.13
N PHE A 379 112.75 22.86 23.90
CA PHE A 379 113.82 23.59 23.20
C PHE A 379 114.02 24.98 23.80
N ARG A 380 112.95 25.74 24.01
CA ARG A 380 112.90 27.03 24.70
C ARG A 380 113.55 26.95 26.09
N SER A 381 113.17 25.97 26.91
CA SER A 381 113.80 25.70 28.21
C SER A 381 115.32 25.46 28.10
N LYS A 382 115.78 24.69 27.10
CA LYS A 382 117.22 24.47 26.86
C LYS A 382 117.95 25.73 26.41
N ILE A 383 117.30 26.56 25.58
CA ILE A 383 117.86 27.83 25.11
C ILE A 383 117.99 28.81 26.28
N ILE A 384 116.93 28.97 27.10
CA ILE A 384 116.96 29.75 28.34
C ILE A 384 118.08 29.23 29.26
N GLN A 385 118.16 27.91 29.48
CA GLN A 385 119.20 27.32 30.32
C GLN A 385 120.62 27.62 29.78
N ALA A 386 120.87 27.42 28.49
CA ALA A 386 122.19 27.68 27.88
C ALA A 386 122.58 29.16 27.91
N THR A 387 121.60 30.05 27.69
CA THR A 387 121.77 31.51 27.75
C THR A 387 122.12 31.94 29.17
N PHE A 388 121.21 31.73 30.12
CA PHE A 388 121.33 32.28 31.48
C PHE A 388 122.24 31.46 32.42
N SER A 389 122.74 30.29 32.00
CA SER A 389 123.85 29.60 32.70
C SER A 389 125.24 30.06 32.21
N THR A 390 125.34 30.98 31.25
CA THR A 390 126.62 31.55 30.83
C THR A 390 127.14 32.52 31.89
N ALA A 391 128.38 32.30 32.34
CA ALA A 391 129.01 33.08 33.41
C ALA A 391 129.07 34.57 33.08
N GLY A 392 128.57 35.41 34.00
CA GLY A 392 128.49 36.87 33.87
C GLY A 392 127.06 37.41 33.77
N ILE A 393 126.09 36.56 33.41
CA ILE A 393 124.68 36.95 33.22
C ILE A 393 123.89 36.72 34.52
N LYS A 394 122.91 37.59 34.78
CA LYS A 394 122.00 37.46 35.93
C LYS A 394 120.89 36.47 35.60
N ALA A 395 120.61 35.54 36.52
CA ALA A 395 119.50 34.60 36.38
C ALA A 395 118.13 35.33 36.39
N PRO A 396 117.16 34.92 35.56
CA PRO A 396 115.80 35.47 35.56
C PRO A 396 115.05 35.21 36.87
N GLN A 397 114.09 36.08 37.19
CA GLN A 397 113.25 36.03 38.41
C GLN A 397 111.74 35.94 38.11
N ALA A 398 111.35 35.91 36.82
CA ALA A 398 109.97 35.92 36.35
C ALA A 398 109.84 35.11 35.05
N GLU A 399 108.63 34.99 34.50
CA GLU A 399 108.41 34.41 33.17
C GLU A 399 109.07 35.28 32.09
N LEU A 400 110.05 34.71 31.39
CA LEU A 400 110.71 35.33 30.25
C LEU A 400 109.84 35.28 28.99
N THR A 401 109.76 36.39 28.27
CA THR A 401 109.32 36.39 26.87
C THR A 401 110.44 35.89 25.96
N ASP A 402 110.07 35.34 24.79
CA ASP A 402 111.07 34.82 23.83
C ASP A 402 111.97 35.93 23.28
N GLU A 403 111.49 37.16 23.20
CA GLU A 403 112.25 38.34 22.76
C GLU A 403 113.38 38.67 23.75
N GLU A 404 113.10 38.68 25.07
CA GLU A 404 114.12 38.90 26.10
C GLU A 404 115.19 37.80 26.13
N VAL A 405 114.82 36.56 25.77
CA VAL A 405 115.78 35.45 25.61
C VAL A 405 116.67 35.70 24.40
N LEU A 406 116.11 36.15 23.27
CA LEU A 406 116.86 36.47 22.06
C LEU A 406 117.78 37.69 22.25
N GLU A 407 117.34 38.74 22.94
CA GLU A 407 118.17 39.89 23.30
C GLU A 407 119.35 39.45 24.19
N ALA A 408 119.09 38.61 25.20
CA ALA A 408 120.14 38.05 26.05
C ALA A 408 121.12 37.16 25.25
N MET A 409 120.65 36.34 24.31
CA MET A 409 121.51 35.57 23.41
C MET A 409 122.37 36.47 22.52
N GLN A 410 121.77 37.50 21.91
CA GLN A 410 122.48 38.43 21.04
C GLN A 410 123.54 39.21 21.82
N LYS A 411 123.27 39.56 23.08
CA LYS A 411 124.24 40.15 23.99
C LYS A 411 125.43 39.23 24.25
N ILE A 412 125.22 37.94 24.54
CA ILE A 412 126.32 36.95 24.68
C ILE A 412 127.17 36.90 23.41
N ILE A 413 126.52 36.88 22.24
CA ILE A 413 127.20 36.81 20.94
C ILE A 413 128.06 38.06 20.75
N ASN A 414 127.53 39.26 21.01
CA ASN A 414 128.25 40.52 20.93
C ASN A 414 129.45 40.56 21.89
N GLU A 415 129.24 40.26 23.19
CA GLU A 415 130.31 40.22 24.21
C GLU A 415 131.42 39.22 23.85
N ARG A 416 131.08 38.05 23.30
CA ARG A 416 132.08 37.06 22.83
C ARG A 416 132.81 37.52 21.56
N ILE A 417 132.15 38.24 20.66
CA ILE A 417 132.77 38.83 19.46
C ILE A 417 133.73 39.96 19.86
N GLU A 418 133.34 40.83 20.80
CA GLU A 418 134.19 41.88 21.35
C GLU A 418 135.42 41.29 22.06
N PHE A 419 135.23 40.27 22.91
CA PHE A 419 136.34 39.56 23.56
C PHE A 419 137.25 38.86 22.55
N TYR A 420 136.70 38.23 21.50
CA TYR A 420 137.49 37.67 20.40
C TYR A 420 138.32 38.73 19.68
N GLN A 421 137.74 39.90 19.39
CA GLN A 421 138.46 41.04 18.80
C GLN A 421 139.55 41.55 19.74
N MET A 422 139.30 41.61 21.05
CA MET A 422 140.29 41.98 22.06
C MET A 422 141.47 40.99 22.10
N LEU A 423 141.21 39.68 22.08
CA LEU A 423 142.26 38.64 21.98
C LEU A 423 143.09 38.80 20.69
N LYS A 424 142.43 39.07 19.56
CA LYS A 424 143.08 39.32 18.26
C LYS A 424 143.98 40.57 18.31
N GLN A 425 143.51 41.66 18.93
CA GLN A 425 144.31 42.88 19.15
C GLN A 425 145.48 42.66 20.11
N LYS A 426 145.34 41.77 21.11
CA LYS A 426 146.40 41.33 22.03
C LYS A 426 147.42 40.37 21.38
N GLY A 427 147.32 40.10 20.07
CA GLY A 427 148.25 39.24 19.34
C GLY A 427 148.07 37.74 19.58
N ILE A 428 147.01 37.32 20.27
CA ILE A 428 146.72 35.91 20.54
C ILE A 428 146.13 35.28 19.27
N LYS A 429 146.60 34.08 18.90
CA LYS A 429 146.22 33.39 17.66
C LYS A 429 144.83 32.74 17.78
N VAL A 430 143.78 33.51 17.49
CA VAL A 430 142.37 33.08 17.55
C VAL A 430 141.87 32.44 16.23
N PRO A 431 140.97 31.42 16.25
CA PRO A 431 140.45 30.77 15.03
C PRO A 431 139.35 31.59 14.32
N SER A 432 139.37 31.65 12.98
CA SER A 432 138.44 32.50 12.21
C SER A 432 136.96 32.20 12.45
N LEU A 433 136.18 33.24 12.74
CA LEU A 433 134.74 33.17 13.04
C LEU A 433 133.84 32.86 11.82
N THR A 434 134.37 32.89 10.60
CA THR A 434 133.60 32.86 9.34
C THR A 434 133.30 31.46 8.78
N ASN A 435 133.36 30.40 9.60
CA ASN A 435 133.19 29.00 9.15
C ASN A 435 131.98 28.31 9.80
N ILE A 436 130.80 28.92 9.74
CA ILE A 436 129.51 28.26 10.04
C ILE A 436 128.48 28.64 8.95
N ASP A 437 128.77 28.26 7.71
CA ASP A 437 127.88 28.44 6.55
C ASP A 437 127.65 27.10 5.81
N THR A 438 127.62 26.00 6.56
CA THR A 438 127.25 24.67 6.06
C THR A 438 126.97 23.71 7.23
N PHE A 439 125.69 23.44 7.55
CA PHE A 439 125.19 22.15 8.10
C PHE A 439 123.67 22.19 8.43
N THR A 440 122.79 22.35 7.43
CA THR A 440 121.51 21.60 7.33
C THR A 440 120.88 21.83 5.95
N SER A 441 121.34 21.06 4.96
CA SER A 441 120.61 20.85 3.71
C SER A 441 120.20 19.38 3.60
N SER A 442 119.07 19.13 2.94
CA SER A 442 118.45 17.81 2.72
C SER A 442 117.80 17.12 3.93
N ALA A 443 116.47 17.19 3.97
CA ALA A 443 115.61 16.04 4.23
C ALA A 443 114.44 16.13 3.23
N SER A 444 114.59 15.49 2.06
CA SER A 444 113.60 15.53 0.97
C SER A 444 112.68 14.31 1.01
N SER A 445 111.37 14.52 1.02
CA SER A 445 110.40 13.48 0.66
C SER A 445 109.11 14.09 0.11
N ALA A 446 109.00 14.18 -1.22
CA ALA A 446 107.74 14.48 -1.88
C ALA A 446 106.88 13.20 -1.99
N LYS A 447 105.70 13.22 -1.36
CA LYS A 447 104.55 12.30 -1.53
C LYS A 447 103.39 12.88 -0.69
N GLY A 448 102.21 13.19 -1.20
CA GLY A 448 101.73 13.10 -2.58
C GLY A 448 100.73 11.98 -2.82
N ARG A 449 99.51 12.12 -2.28
CA ARG A 449 98.29 11.59 -2.88
C ARG A 449 97.02 12.29 -2.35
N ARG A 450 95.98 12.14 -3.18
CA ARG A 450 94.56 12.44 -2.98
C ARG A 450 94.06 12.15 -1.56
#